data_AF-A0A356RFL3-F1
#
_entry.id   AF-A0A356RFL3-F1
#
_cell.length_a   1.000
_cell.length_b   1.000
_cell.length_c   1.000
_cell.angle_alpha   90.00
_cell.angle_beta   90.00
_cell.angle_gamma   90.00
#
_symmetry.space_group_name_H-M   'P 1'
#
loop_
_entity.id
_entity.type
_entity.pdbx_description
1 polymer ?
#
loop_
_entity_poly.entity_id
_entity_poly.type
_entity_poly.pdbx_seq_one_letter_code
_entity_poly.pdbx_strand_id
1 'polypeptide(L)'
;MFLSLKKILASFFSPLSLCIELMACGLLVLCFSRRPYLGKALVSLGFILLVMSSYEGVSGRILRTLEVQYPPINLSKVMDHGGSATTQDPVKWIVVLAGGIAGDATLPYQLQVSHHSRVRLMEAIRLYRLLPGSKLILTGGAGFDGSPEATTLSR
;
A
#
# COMPACT_ATOMS: atom_id res chain seq x y z
N MET A 1 21.41 4.57 -14.82
CA MET A 1 21.33 3.12 -15.13
C MET A 1 21.01 2.25 -13.92
N PHE A 2 21.63 2.44 -12.75
CA PHE A 2 21.33 1.64 -11.53
C PHE A 2 19.85 1.67 -11.08
N LEU A 3 19.17 2.82 -11.19
CA LEU A 3 17.75 2.95 -10.82
C LEU A 3 16.81 2.13 -11.71
N SER A 4 17.13 2.00 -13.00
CA SER A 4 16.32 1.23 -13.95
C SER A 4 16.48 -0.27 -13.74
N LEU A 5 17.72 -0.73 -13.45
CA LEU A 5 17.98 -2.12 -13.14
C LEU A 5 17.23 -2.57 -11.88
N LYS A 6 17.22 -1.75 -10.82
CA LYS A 6 16.44 -2.00 -9.61
C LYS A 6 14.96 -2.18 -9.91
N LYS A 7 14.37 -1.34 -10.77
CA LYS A 7 12.94 -1.42 -11.11
C LYS A 7 12.58 -2.72 -11.82
N ILE A 8 13.43 -3.15 -12.76
CA ILE A 8 13.24 -4.41 -13.47
C ILE A 8 13.35 -5.56 -12.48
N LEU A 9 14.44 -5.63 -11.71
CA LEU A 9 14.66 -6.71 -10.75
C LEU A 9 13.54 -6.77 -9.70
N ALA A 10 13.11 -5.62 -9.16
CA ALA A 10 12.01 -5.56 -8.20
C ALA A 10 10.69 -6.11 -8.77
N SER A 11 10.45 -5.96 -10.08
CA SER A 11 9.25 -6.52 -10.71
C SER A 11 9.29 -8.05 -10.76
N PHE A 12 10.44 -8.66 -11.07
CA PHE A 12 10.63 -10.12 -11.06
C PHE A 12 10.46 -10.71 -9.65
N PHE A 13 10.87 -9.96 -8.62
CA PHE A 13 10.70 -10.37 -7.22
C PHE A 13 9.29 -10.09 -6.64
N SER A 14 8.35 -9.62 -7.45
CA SER A 14 6.97 -9.46 -6.98
C SER A 14 6.34 -10.84 -6.69
N PRO A 15 5.49 -10.98 -5.66
CA PRO A 15 4.88 -12.27 -5.30
C PRO A 15 4.15 -12.93 -6.48
N LEU A 16 3.49 -12.12 -7.31
CA LEU A 16 2.78 -12.58 -8.49
C LEU A 16 3.74 -13.06 -9.58
N SER A 17 4.77 -12.27 -9.90
CA SER A 17 5.77 -12.63 -10.91
C SER A 17 6.48 -13.94 -10.57
N LEU A 18 6.89 -14.12 -9.31
CA LEU A 18 7.52 -15.35 -8.85
C LEU A 18 6.63 -16.58 -9.04
N CYS A 19 5.32 -16.47 -8.78
CA CYS A 19 4.39 -17.58 -8.99
C CYS A 19 4.30 -17.96 -10.47
N ILE A 20 4.19 -16.96 -11.35
CA ILE A 20 4.09 -17.15 -12.80
C ILE A 20 5.39 -17.75 -13.36
N GLU A 21 6.54 -17.24 -12.94
CA GLU A 21 7.85 -17.75 -13.33
C GLU A 21 8.04 -19.20 -12.89
N LEU A 22 7.66 -19.56 -11.67
CA LEU A 22 7.75 -20.93 -11.17
C LEU A 22 6.88 -21.90 -11.97
N MET A 23 5.66 -21.48 -12.32
CA MET A 23 4.77 -22.26 -13.18
C MET A 23 5.32 -22.38 -14.60
N ALA A 24 5.85 -21.31 -15.18
CA ALA A 24 6.45 -21.32 -16.51
C ALA A 24 7.68 -22.25 -16.58
N CYS A 25 8.58 -22.16 -15.60
CA CYS A 25 9.72 -23.07 -15.46
C CYS A 25 9.26 -24.53 -15.30
N GLY A 26 8.24 -24.78 -14.48
CA GLY A 26 7.68 -26.12 -14.31
C GLY A 26 7.08 -26.68 -15.60
N LEU A 27 6.41 -25.85 -16.38
CA LEU A 27 5.83 -26.22 -17.68
C LEU A 27 6.93 -26.51 -18.71
N LEU A 28 7.99 -25.70 -18.77
CA LEU A 28 9.15 -25.96 -19.63
C LEU A 28 9.81 -27.31 -19.30
N VAL A 29 9.99 -27.61 -18.01
CA VAL A 29 10.52 -28.92 -17.57
C VAL A 29 9.57 -30.04 -17.99
N LEU A 30 8.26 -29.85 -17.89
CA LEU A 30 7.28 -30.85 -18.31
C LEU A 30 7.29 -31.11 -19.83
N CYS A 31 7.51 -30.06 -20.63
CA CYS A 31 7.52 -30.14 -22.10
C CYS A 31 8.84 -30.70 -22.66
N PHE A 32 9.98 -30.39 -22.05
CA PHE A 32 11.31 -30.71 -22.63
C PHE A 32 12.11 -31.75 -21.84
N SER A 33 11.73 -32.09 -20.61
CA SER A 33 12.52 -32.99 -19.75
C SER A 33 11.93 -34.40 -19.65
N ARG A 34 12.82 -35.38 -19.43
CA ARG A 34 12.44 -36.75 -19.06
C ARG A 34 12.03 -36.89 -17.58
N ARG A 35 11.97 -35.80 -16.81
CA ARG A 35 11.57 -35.76 -15.39
C ARG A 35 10.23 -35.05 -15.19
N PRO A 36 9.11 -35.63 -15.64
CA PRO A 36 7.79 -34.99 -15.57
C PRO A 36 7.33 -34.73 -14.13
N TYR A 37 7.82 -35.50 -13.15
CA TYR A 37 7.51 -35.30 -11.73
C TYR A 37 7.99 -33.95 -11.20
N LEU A 38 9.20 -33.51 -11.60
CA LEU A 38 9.74 -32.20 -11.19
C LEU A 38 8.94 -31.05 -11.81
N GLY A 39 8.56 -31.16 -13.09
CA GLY A 39 7.73 -30.17 -13.76
C GLY A 39 6.36 -30.02 -13.09
N LYS A 40 5.69 -31.15 -12.80
CA LYS A 40 4.42 -31.18 -12.07
C LYS A 40 4.54 -30.54 -10.68
N ALA A 41 5.60 -30.85 -9.94
CA ALA A 41 5.84 -30.29 -8.61
C ALA A 41 6.03 -28.76 -8.64
N LEU A 42 6.81 -28.23 -9.60
CA LEU A 42 7.00 -26.78 -9.76
C LEU A 42 5.69 -26.07 -10.12
N VAL A 43 4.94 -26.61 -11.08
CA VAL A 43 3.66 -26.02 -11.48
C VAL A 43 2.67 -26.05 -10.31
N SER A 44 2.56 -27.19 -9.60
CA SER A 44 1.66 -27.29 -8.44
C SER A 44 2.06 -26.34 -7.33
N LEU A 45 3.37 -26.18 -7.07
CA LEU A 45 3.85 -25.26 -6.04
C LEU A 45 3.55 -23.81 -6.40
N GLY A 46 3.79 -23.41 -7.65
CA GLY A 46 3.48 -22.06 -8.14
C GLY A 46 1.98 -21.76 -8.10
N PHE A 47 1.15 -22.75 -8.44
CA PHE A 47 -0.30 -22.64 -8.35
C PHE A 47 -0.77 -22.51 -6.89
N ILE A 48 -0.26 -23.34 -5.97
CA ILE A 48 -0.61 -23.27 -4.54
C ILE A 48 -0.19 -21.92 -3.96
N LEU A 49 1.02 -21.45 -4.25
CA LEU A 49 1.51 -20.14 -3.79
C LEU A 49 0.64 -19.00 -4.31
N LEU A 50 0.24 -19.06 -5.59
CA LEU A 50 -0.64 -18.08 -6.19
C LEU A 50 -2.01 -18.05 -5.49
N VAL A 51 -2.61 -19.22 -5.26
CA VAL A 51 -3.90 -19.35 -4.57
C VAL A 51 -3.80 -18.85 -3.15
N MET A 52 -2.79 -19.26 -2.39
CA MET A 52 -2.59 -18.80 -1.02
C MET A 52 -2.36 -17.29 -0.94
N SER A 53 -1.59 -16.71 -1.88
CA SER A 53 -1.34 -15.27 -1.90
C SER A 53 -2.56 -14.46 -2.33
N SER A 54 -3.42 -15.04 -3.18
CA SER A 54 -4.65 -14.38 -3.67
C SER A 54 -5.84 -14.58 -2.73
N TYR A 55 -5.79 -15.57 -1.84
CA TYR A 55 -6.88 -15.87 -0.91
C TYR A 55 -6.88 -14.91 0.27
N GLU A 56 -7.94 -14.12 0.40
CA GLU A 56 -8.11 -13.09 1.45
C GLU A 56 -7.92 -13.65 2.86
N GLY A 57 -8.34 -14.89 3.12
CA GLY A 57 -8.17 -15.51 4.43
C GLY A 57 -6.69 -15.71 4.83
N VAL A 58 -5.77 -15.82 3.88
CA VAL A 58 -4.33 -15.95 4.13
C VAL A 58 -3.67 -14.57 4.06
N SER A 59 -3.84 -13.86 2.95
CA SER A 59 -3.22 -12.53 2.75
C SER A 59 -3.71 -11.51 3.78
N GLY A 60 -5.01 -11.51 4.10
CA GLY A 60 -5.62 -10.65 5.10
C GLY A 60 -5.15 -10.96 6.52
N ARG A 61 -4.84 -12.22 6.86
CA ARG A 61 -4.25 -12.56 8.17
C ARG A 61 -2.83 -12.03 8.31
N ILE A 62 -2.02 -12.20 7.27
CA ILE A 62 -0.66 -11.66 7.23
C ILE A 62 -0.71 -10.13 7.33
N LEU A 63 -1.62 -9.49 6.59
CA LEU A 63 -1.84 -8.05 6.64
C LEU A 63 -2.25 -7.58 8.03
N ARG A 64 -3.21 -8.27 8.67
CA ARG A 64 -3.66 -7.95 10.03
C ARG A 64 -2.53 -8.01 11.06
N THR A 65 -1.61 -8.96 10.95
CA THR A 65 -0.43 -9.04 11.83
C THR A 65 0.47 -7.80 11.70
N LEU A 66 0.54 -7.21 10.51
CA LEU A 66 1.27 -5.97 10.28
C LEU A 66 0.49 -4.75 10.77
N GLU A 67 -0.83 -4.72 10.57
CA GLU A 67 -1.69 -3.61 11.01
C GLU A 67 -1.77 -3.49 12.52
N VAL A 68 -1.84 -4.60 13.26
CA VAL A 68 -1.95 -4.59 14.73
C VAL A 68 -0.71 -3.96 15.41
N GLN A 69 0.43 -3.89 14.72
CA GLN A 69 1.63 -3.22 15.25
C GLN A 69 1.43 -1.70 15.40
N TYR A 70 0.48 -1.12 14.68
CA TYR A 70 0.19 0.31 14.67
C TYR A 70 -1.23 0.57 15.17
N PRO A 71 -1.44 0.65 16.50
CA PRO A 71 -2.77 0.90 17.05
C PRO A 71 -3.28 2.29 16.64
N PRO A 72 -4.61 2.45 16.46
CA PRO A 72 -5.20 3.75 16.16
C PRO A 72 -4.97 4.74 17.31
N ILE A 73 -4.98 6.03 16.98
CA ILE A 73 -4.83 7.11 17.97
C ILE A 73 -5.99 7.06 18.97
N ASN A 74 -5.65 6.96 20.26
CA ASN A 74 -6.62 7.05 21.35
C ASN A 74 -7.00 8.50 21.61
N LEU A 75 -8.07 8.96 20.97
CA LEU A 75 -8.48 10.37 20.99
C LEU A 75 -8.84 10.88 22.40
N SER A 76 -9.42 10.03 23.26
CA SER A 76 -9.70 10.37 24.66
C SER A 76 -8.43 10.80 25.40
N LYS A 77 -7.38 9.97 25.33
CA LYS A 77 -6.09 10.24 25.96
C LYS A 77 -5.41 11.53 25.44
N VAL A 78 -5.67 11.91 24.19
CA VAL A 78 -5.10 13.11 23.56
C VAL A 78 -5.94 14.36 23.85
N MET A 79 -7.24 14.23 24.07
CA MET A 79 -8.15 15.35 24.37
C MET A 79 -8.31 15.63 25.87
N ASP A 80 -7.99 14.67 26.74
CA ASP A 80 -8.11 14.77 28.21
C ASP A 80 -7.03 15.67 28.87
N HIS A 81 -6.31 16.49 28.11
CA HIS A 81 -5.36 17.49 28.61
C HIS A 81 -6.04 18.70 29.30
N GLY A 82 -7.05 18.44 30.13
CA GLY A 82 -7.71 19.39 31.03
C GLY A 82 -7.24 19.34 32.48
N GLY A 83 -6.17 18.59 32.82
CA GLY A 83 -5.56 18.67 34.14
C GLY A 83 -4.94 17.38 34.66
N SER A 84 -3.70 17.11 34.27
CA SER A 84 -2.62 16.52 35.11
C SER A 84 -1.60 15.82 34.22
N ALA A 85 -0.35 15.97 34.63
CA ALA A 85 0.83 15.72 33.83
C ALA A 85 1.10 14.23 33.60
N THR A 86 0.97 13.77 32.35
CA THR A 86 1.83 12.72 31.78
C THR A 86 1.95 12.88 30.26
N THR A 87 2.85 13.79 29.85
CA THR A 87 3.73 13.67 28.67
C THR A 87 3.24 12.84 27.48
N GLN A 88 2.22 13.32 26.77
CA GLN A 88 2.14 13.13 25.32
C GLN A 88 2.03 14.51 24.70
N ASP A 89 3.03 14.92 23.92
CA ASP A 89 3.01 16.22 23.27
C ASP A 89 1.74 16.35 22.42
N PRO A 90 1.07 17.52 22.42
CA PRO A 90 -0.11 17.75 21.59
C PRO A 90 0.25 17.45 20.14
N VAL A 91 -0.62 16.69 19.44
CA VAL A 91 -0.41 16.29 18.05
C VAL A 91 -0.30 17.53 17.17
N LYS A 92 0.93 17.90 16.82
CA LYS A 92 1.24 19.12 16.07
C LYS A 92 1.02 18.97 14.56
N TRP A 93 1.19 17.75 14.03
CA TRP A 93 1.19 17.49 12.60
C TRP A 93 0.35 16.26 12.27
N ILE A 94 -0.51 16.39 11.28
CA ILE A 94 -1.26 15.29 10.67
C ILE A 94 -0.75 15.16 9.24
N VAL A 95 0.00 14.09 8.96
CA VAL A 95 0.61 13.87 7.64
C VAL A 95 -0.22 12.87 6.87
N VAL A 96 -0.76 13.30 5.72
CA VAL A 96 -1.52 12.46 4.80
C VAL A 96 -0.58 11.90 3.75
N LEU A 97 -0.42 10.57 3.76
CA LEU A 97 0.34 9.85 2.75
C LEU A 97 -0.53 9.59 1.52
N ALA A 98 -0.16 10.22 0.42
CA ALA A 98 -0.68 9.95 -0.91
C ALA A 98 -0.56 8.47 -1.30
N GLY A 99 -1.50 8.00 -2.11
CA GLY A 99 -1.63 6.63 -2.60
C GLY A 99 -1.54 6.52 -4.11
N GLY A 100 -1.44 7.63 -4.83
CA GLY A 100 -1.31 7.70 -6.29
C GLY A 100 -2.41 8.53 -6.94
N ILE A 101 -2.09 9.03 -8.14
CA ILE A 101 -2.99 9.77 -9.02
C ILE A 101 -3.30 8.90 -10.25
N ALA A 102 -4.54 8.96 -10.73
CA ALA A 102 -4.88 8.51 -12.08
C ALA A 102 -4.16 9.40 -13.11
N GLY A 103 -3.57 8.80 -14.13
CA GLY A 103 -2.79 9.52 -15.15
C GLY A 103 -3.59 10.40 -16.11
N ASP A 104 -4.87 10.65 -15.85
CA ASP A 104 -5.75 11.39 -16.76
C ASP A 104 -6.39 12.60 -16.05
N ALA A 105 -5.98 13.79 -16.50
CA ALA A 105 -6.39 15.07 -15.95
C ALA A 105 -7.80 15.51 -16.38
N THR A 106 -8.43 14.80 -17.33
CA THR A 106 -9.79 15.10 -17.81
C THR A 106 -10.87 14.57 -16.86
N LEU A 107 -10.53 13.61 -15.99
CA LEU A 107 -11.49 13.06 -15.04
C LEU A 107 -11.86 14.08 -13.96
N PRO A 108 -13.05 13.96 -13.37
CA PRO A 108 -13.38 14.62 -12.12
C PRO A 108 -12.30 14.41 -11.06
N TYR A 109 -12.04 15.46 -10.28
CA TYR A 109 -10.99 15.49 -9.27
C TYR A 109 -11.00 14.28 -8.31
N GLN A 110 -12.18 13.81 -7.90
CA GLN A 110 -12.36 12.66 -7.00
C GLN A 110 -11.97 11.32 -7.64
N LEU A 111 -11.90 11.26 -8.96
CA LEU A 111 -11.46 10.11 -9.75
C LEU A 111 -9.99 10.23 -10.17
N GLN A 112 -9.41 11.43 -10.09
CA GLN A 112 -7.98 11.63 -10.26
C GLN A 112 -7.18 11.09 -9.08
N VAL A 113 -7.76 10.96 -7.89
CA VAL A 113 -7.03 10.54 -6.68
C VAL A 113 -7.43 9.11 -6.28
N SER A 114 -6.45 8.30 -5.89
CA SER A 114 -6.70 6.92 -5.46
C SER A 114 -7.71 6.83 -4.30
N HIS A 115 -8.43 5.71 -4.25
CA HIS A 115 -9.34 5.42 -3.14
C HIS A 115 -8.63 5.50 -1.77
N HIS A 116 -7.39 4.99 -1.67
CA HIS A 116 -6.61 5.02 -0.43
C HIS A 116 -6.32 6.45 0.03
N SER A 117 -5.91 7.33 -0.88
CA SER A 117 -5.65 8.75 -0.58
C SER A 117 -6.92 9.43 -0.06
N ARG A 118 -8.08 9.15 -0.67
CA ARG A 118 -9.37 9.73 -0.28
C ARG A 118 -9.77 9.32 1.13
N VAL A 119 -9.68 8.03 1.45
CA VAL A 119 -10.01 7.52 2.79
C VAL A 119 -9.08 8.11 3.85
N ARG A 120 -7.77 8.18 3.57
CA ARG A 120 -6.78 8.80 4.46
C ARG A 120 -7.04 10.30 4.66
N LEU A 121 -7.39 11.02 3.60
CA LEU A 121 -7.72 12.45 3.69
C LEU A 121 -8.98 12.68 4.54
N MET A 122 -10.03 11.88 4.35
CA MET A 122 -11.26 12.02 5.14
C MET A 122 -11.00 11.83 6.64
N GLU A 123 -10.23 10.81 7.02
CA GLU A 123 -9.87 10.60 8.42
C GLU A 123 -8.95 11.71 8.95
N ALA A 124 -8.01 12.19 8.13
CA ALA A 124 -7.15 13.30 8.52
C ALA A 124 -7.93 14.60 8.74
N ILE A 125 -8.96 14.90 7.93
CA ILE A 125 -9.86 16.04 8.14
C ILE A 125 -10.65 15.87 9.44
N ARG A 126 -11.15 14.66 9.73
CA ARG A 126 -11.82 14.36 11.00
C ARG A 126 -10.89 14.63 12.18
N LEU A 127 -9.65 14.12 12.15
CA LEU A 127 -8.66 14.34 13.21
C LEU A 127 -8.27 15.81 13.34
N TYR A 128 -8.07 16.52 12.22
CA TYR A 128 -7.73 17.94 12.19
C TYR A 128 -8.80 18.81 12.88
N ARG A 129 -10.09 18.49 12.70
CA ARG A 129 -11.19 19.19 13.38
C ARG A 129 -11.26 18.89 14.88
N LEU A 130 -10.80 17.71 15.31
CA LEU A 130 -10.83 17.28 16.72
C LEU A 130 -9.60 17.77 17.50
N LEU A 131 -8.51 18.11 16.81
CA LEU A 131 -7.22 18.49 17.39
C LEU A 131 -6.89 19.96 17.08
N PRO A 132 -7.36 20.91 17.89
CA PRO A 132 -7.10 22.34 17.66
C PRO A 132 -5.59 22.64 17.76
N GLY A 133 -5.08 23.45 16.83
CA GLY A 133 -3.66 23.82 16.75
C GLY A 133 -2.77 22.82 16.00
N SER A 134 -3.32 21.69 15.55
CA SER A 134 -2.64 20.78 14.62
C SER A 134 -2.51 21.40 13.22
N LYS A 135 -1.54 20.93 12.43
CA LYS A 135 -1.33 21.32 11.03
C LYS A 135 -1.46 20.10 10.13
N LEU A 136 -2.28 20.22 9.09
CA LEU A 136 -2.47 19.20 8.07
C LEU A 136 -1.39 19.33 6.99
N ILE A 137 -0.61 18.27 6.76
CA ILE A 137 0.40 18.17 5.71
C ILE A 137 -0.05 17.15 4.68
N LEU A 138 -0.18 17.58 3.43
CA LEU A 138 -0.50 16.70 2.31
C LEU A 138 0.80 16.35 1.58
N THR A 139 1.01 15.07 1.33
CA THR A 139 2.16 14.57 0.58
C THR A 139 1.71 13.98 -0.74
N GLY A 140 2.65 13.83 -1.68
CA GLY A 140 2.41 13.19 -2.97
C GLY A 140 2.99 14.00 -4.14
N GLY A 141 3.82 13.33 -4.93
CA GLY A 141 4.50 13.92 -6.07
C GLY A 141 3.70 13.86 -7.36
N ALA A 142 4.31 14.28 -8.47
CA ALA A 142 3.81 14.00 -9.79
C ALA A 142 4.09 12.53 -10.15
N GLY A 143 3.07 11.79 -10.57
CA GLY A 143 3.22 10.41 -11.01
C GLY A 143 3.59 10.32 -12.50
N PHE A 144 2.65 10.75 -13.35
CA PHE A 144 2.80 10.89 -14.80
C PHE A 144 2.75 12.38 -15.18
N ASP A 145 2.53 12.70 -16.46
CA ASP A 145 2.27 14.06 -16.96
C ASP A 145 1.01 14.64 -16.29
N GLY A 146 1.17 15.25 -15.12
CA GLY A 146 0.07 15.74 -14.31
C GLY A 146 0.51 16.55 -13.09
N SER A 147 -0.44 17.22 -12.44
CA SER A 147 -0.17 17.98 -11.22
C SER A 147 0.22 17.06 -10.06
N PRO A 148 1.07 17.52 -9.11
CA PRO A 148 1.40 16.73 -7.92
C PRO A 148 0.15 16.35 -7.12
N GLU A 149 0.13 15.14 -6.57
CA GLU A 149 -1.03 14.61 -5.84
C GLU A 149 -1.36 15.47 -4.62
N ALA A 150 -0.35 16.03 -3.95
CA ALA A 150 -0.55 16.93 -2.83
C ALA A 150 -1.32 18.19 -3.23
N THR A 151 -1.02 18.76 -4.40
CA THR A 151 -1.71 19.94 -4.94
C THR A 151 -3.12 19.60 -5.35
N THR A 152 -3.32 18.41 -5.92
CA THR A 152 -4.64 17.86 -6.15
C THR A 152 -5.35 17.83 -4.79
N LEU A 153 -4.96 16.98 -3.83
CA LEU A 153 -5.58 16.78 -2.51
C LEU A 153 -5.96 18.06 -1.71
N SER A 154 -5.31 19.19 -1.96
CA SER A 154 -5.61 20.48 -1.31
C SER A 154 -6.83 21.24 -1.87
N ARG A 155 -7.35 20.85 -3.03
CA ARG A 155 -8.55 21.44 -3.65
C ARG A 155 -9.82 20.88 -3.02
#